data_AF-A0A5W2M600-F1
#
_entry.id   AF-A0A5W2M600-F1
#
_cell.length_a   1.000
_cell.length_b   1.000
_cell.length_c   1.000
_cell.angle_alpha   90.00
_cell.angle_beta   90.00
_cell.angle_gamma   90.00
#
_symmetry.space_group_name_H-M   'P 1'
#
loop_
_entity.id
_entity.type
_entity.pdbx_description
1 polymer ?
#
loop_
_entity_poly.entity_id
_entity_poly.type
_entity_poly.pdbx_seq_one_letter_code
_entity_poly.pdbx_strand_id
1 'polypeptide(L)'
;PYTCKTRVACSDNDALIVEGCLARLKQKRPDEHSLLVAHYLYRISKRKIAKVRGKDEKLVRIEIQLAEGFIDGCLSMLDLTLDMDV
;
A
#
# COMPACT_ATOMS: atom_id res chain seq x y z
N PRO A 1 -8.74 23.38 -4.20
CA PRO A 1 -7.37 22.79 -4.24
C PRO A 1 -6.89 22.48 -2.81
N TYR A 2 -6.76 21.19 -2.46
CA TYR A 2 -6.27 20.80 -1.13
C TYR A 2 -4.76 21.00 -1.04
N THR A 3 -4.35 22.06 -0.37
CA THR A 3 -2.95 22.45 -0.11
C THR A 3 -2.47 21.85 1.22
N CYS A 4 -2.42 20.53 1.35
CA CYS A 4 -1.78 19.90 2.51
C CYS A 4 -0.34 19.49 2.15
N LYS A 5 0.59 20.43 2.35
CA LYS A 5 2.04 20.31 2.11
C LYS A 5 2.74 19.46 3.18
N THR A 6 2.46 18.16 3.29
CA THR A 6 3.22 17.29 4.22
C THR A 6 3.59 15.91 3.69
N ARG A 7 3.15 15.53 2.48
CA ARG A 7 3.59 14.28 1.85
C ARG A 7 4.62 14.55 0.78
N VAL A 8 5.71 13.79 0.81
CA VAL A 8 6.61 13.61 -0.34
C VAL A 8 5.75 13.14 -1.50
N ALA A 9 5.86 13.82 -2.64
CA ALA A 9 5.24 13.41 -3.88
C ALA A 9 6.18 12.44 -4.59
N CYS A 10 5.65 11.34 -5.13
CA CYS A 10 6.40 10.44 -5.99
C CYS A 10 6.53 11.01 -7.40
N SER A 11 7.49 10.50 -8.18
CA SER A 11 7.54 10.76 -9.62
C SER A 11 6.43 10.00 -10.35
N ASP A 12 6.14 10.36 -11.60
CA ASP A 12 5.20 9.60 -12.44
C ASP A 12 5.72 8.17 -12.70
N ASN A 13 7.04 7.99 -12.78
CA ASN A 13 7.67 6.67 -12.94
C ASN A 13 7.44 5.79 -11.70
N ASP A 14 7.69 6.33 -10.51
CA ASP A 14 7.42 5.64 -9.25
C ASP A 14 5.95 5.24 -9.14
N ALA A 15 5.04 6.14 -9.53
CA ALA A 15 3.61 5.87 -9.54
C ALA A 15 3.27 4.67 -10.44
N LEU A 16 3.82 4.62 -11.66
CA LEU A 16 3.61 3.50 -12.60
C LEU A 16 4.16 2.17 -12.06
N ILE A 17 5.35 2.18 -11.44
CA ILE A 17 5.96 0.99 -10.86
C ILE A 17 5.09 0.44 -9.73
N VAL A 18 4.70 1.30 -8.78
CA VAL A 18 3.86 0.93 -7.64
C VAL A 18 2.48 0.47 -8.10
N GLU A 19 1.88 1.14 -9.08
CA GLU A 19 0.59 0.75 -9.65
C GLU A 19 0.67 -0.63 -10.33
N GLY A 20 1.76 -0.93 -11.03
CA GLY A 20 2.03 -2.26 -11.56
C GLY A 20 2.08 -3.34 -10.47
N CYS A 21 2.75 -3.05 -9.35
CA CYS A 21 2.82 -3.95 -8.20
C CYS A 21 1.43 -4.15 -7.55
N LEU A 22 0.67 -3.06 -7.37
CA LEU A 22 -0.71 -3.11 -6.83
C LEU A 22 -1.65 -3.90 -7.74
N ALA A 23 -1.52 -3.77 -9.06
CA ALA A 23 -2.31 -4.53 -10.02
C ALA A 23 -2.05 -6.04 -9.87
N ARG A 24 -0.79 -6.45 -9.69
CA ARG A 24 -0.43 -7.85 -9.41
C ARG A 24 -0.94 -8.32 -8.05
N LEU A 25 -0.85 -7.49 -7.01
CA LEU A 25 -1.40 -7.79 -5.70
C LEU A 25 -2.92 -7.99 -5.79
N LYS A 26 -3.64 -7.12 -6.48
CA LYS A 26 -5.10 -7.22 -6.68
C LYS A 26 -5.50 -8.54 -7.35
N GLN A 27 -4.73 -9.01 -8.32
CA GLN A 27 -4.99 -10.27 -9.02
C GLN A 27 -4.78 -11.50 -8.12
N LYS A 28 -3.74 -11.50 -7.28
CA LYS A 28 -3.39 -12.66 -6.43
C LYS A 28 -4.07 -12.66 -5.07
N ARG A 29 -4.27 -11.47 -4.49
CA ARG A 29 -4.61 -11.20 -3.09
C ARG A 29 -5.47 -9.92 -3.00
N PRO A 30 -6.72 -9.98 -3.47
CA PRO A 30 -7.59 -8.81 -3.56
C PRO A 30 -7.94 -8.21 -2.18
N ASP A 31 -8.00 -9.04 -1.14
CA ASP A 31 -8.30 -8.60 0.23
C ASP A 31 -7.17 -7.75 0.80
N GLU A 32 -5.92 -8.17 0.62
CA GLU A 32 -4.72 -7.43 1.01
C GLU A 32 -4.57 -6.14 0.19
N HIS A 33 -4.83 -6.19 -1.12
CA HIS A 33 -4.90 -4.98 -1.94
C HIS A 33 -5.93 -3.98 -1.37
N SER A 34 -7.13 -4.44 -1.02
CA SER A 34 -8.17 -3.56 -0.46
C SER A 34 -7.75 -2.92 0.87
N LEU A 35 -6.91 -3.59 1.67
CA LEU A 35 -6.36 -3.03 2.90
C LEU A 35 -5.37 -1.90 2.62
N LEU A 36 -4.49 -2.06 1.62
CA LEU A 36 -3.57 -0.99 1.21
C LEU A 36 -4.34 0.22 0.70
N VAL A 37 -5.33 0.01 -0.18
CA VAL A 37 -6.16 1.10 -0.69
C VAL A 37 -6.92 1.81 0.44
N ALA A 38 -7.56 1.05 1.33
CA ALA A 38 -8.26 1.62 2.49
C ALA A 38 -7.33 2.48 3.36
N HIS A 39 -6.11 2.00 3.63
CA HIS A 39 -5.20 2.67 4.54
C HIS A 39 -4.47 3.85 3.90
N TYR A 40 -3.89 3.67 2.72
CA TYR A 40 -3.01 4.65 2.09
C TYR A 40 -3.75 5.65 1.19
N LEU A 41 -4.79 5.23 0.48
CA LEU A 41 -5.57 6.09 -0.41
C LEU A 41 -6.71 6.77 0.36
N TYR A 42 -7.54 6.00 1.07
CA TYR A 42 -8.70 6.53 1.80
C TYR A 42 -8.39 6.99 3.24
N ARG A 43 -7.13 6.86 3.69
CA ARG A 43 -6.68 7.32 5.02
C ARG A 43 -7.45 6.71 6.19
N ILE A 44 -7.97 5.49 6.02
CA ILE A 44 -8.67 4.77 7.08
C ILE A 44 -7.61 4.18 8.02
N SER A 45 -7.70 4.50 9.32
CA SER A 45 -6.75 3.95 10.30
C SER A 45 -6.90 2.44 10.44
N LYS A 46 -5.79 1.74 10.73
CA LYS A 46 -5.77 0.27 10.90
C LYS A 46 -6.80 -0.18 11.95
N ARG A 47 -6.94 0.58 13.05
CA ARG A 47 -7.98 0.40 14.08
C ARG A 47 -9.41 0.50 13.54
N LYS A 48 -9.71 1.50 12.69
CA LYS A 48 -11.03 1.66 12.08
C LYS A 48 -11.33 0.54 11.07
N ILE A 49 -10.33 0.11 10.31
CA ILE A 49 -10.43 -1.07 9.44
C ILE A 49 -10.77 -2.32 10.26
N ALA A 50 -10.06 -2.56 11.36
CA ALA A 50 -10.32 -3.68 12.27
C ALA A 50 -11.76 -3.66 12.80
N LYS A 51 -12.23 -2.49 13.25
CA LYS A 51 -13.61 -2.30 13.73
C LYS A 51 -14.65 -2.60 12.66
N VAL A 52 -14.46 -2.12 11.42
CA VAL A 52 -15.38 -2.36 10.31
C VAL A 52 -15.38 -3.83 9.88
N ARG A 53 -14.22 -4.50 9.92
CA ARG A 53 -14.09 -5.92 9.57
C ARG A 53 -14.42 -6.89 10.72
N GLY A 54 -14.68 -6.39 11.93
CA GLY A 54 -14.87 -7.23 13.11
C GLY A 54 -13.65 -8.10 13.46
N LYS A 55 -12.44 -7.63 13.13
CA LYS A 55 -11.16 -8.34 13.38
C LYS A 55 -10.34 -7.63 14.45
N ASP A 56 -9.43 -8.38 15.08
CA ASP A 56 -8.39 -7.81 15.93
C ASP A 56 -7.50 -6.86 15.10
N GLU A 57 -7.17 -5.69 15.65
CA GLU A 57 -6.25 -4.74 15.05
C GLU A 57 -4.88 -5.35 14.78
N LYS A 58 -4.41 -6.27 15.64
CA LYS A 58 -3.15 -7.00 15.44
C LYS A 58 -3.16 -7.80 14.14
N LEU A 59 -4.26 -8.48 13.84
CA LEU A 59 -4.39 -9.24 12.58
C LEU A 59 -4.41 -8.31 11.37
N VAL A 60 -5.15 -7.20 11.44
CA VAL A 60 -5.16 -6.19 10.36
C VAL A 60 -3.77 -5.60 10.12
N ARG A 61 -2.99 -5.37 11.19
CA ARG A 61 -1.59 -4.92 11.06
C ARG A 61 -0.73 -5.96 10.34
N ILE A 62 -0.87 -7.23 10.66
CA ILE A 62 -0.15 -8.33 9.99
C ILE A 62 -0.56 -8.42 8.52
N GLU A 63 -1.86 -8.41 8.21
CA GLU A 63 -2.36 -8.47 6.82
C GLU A 63 -1.83 -7.29 5.99
N ILE A 64 -1.82 -6.07 6.56
CA ILE A 64 -1.24 -4.91 5.89
C ILE A 64 0.27 -5.06 5.69
N GLN A 65 1.02 -5.51 6.70
CA GLN A 65 2.46 -5.73 6.58
C GLN A 65 2.80 -6.79 5.52
N LEU A 66 2.00 -7.85 5.40
CA LEU A 66 2.14 -8.85 4.34
C LEU A 66 1.89 -8.25 2.94
N ALA A 67 0.93 -7.32 2.84
CA ALA A 67 0.66 -6.60 1.60
C ALA A 67 1.80 -5.65 1.24
N GLU A 68 2.32 -4.89 2.21
CA GLU A 68 3.50 -4.02 2.06
C GLU A 68 4.72 -4.85 1.62
N GLY A 69 5.00 -5.96 2.31
CA GLY A 69 6.11 -6.86 1.95
C GLY A 69 5.97 -7.53 0.57
N PHE A 70 4.75 -7.69 0.05
CA PHE A 70 4.56 -8.12 -1.33
C PHE A 70 5.04 -7.05 -2.33
N ILE A 71 4.73 -5.77 -2.08
CA ILE A 71 5.18 -4.66 -2.93
C ILE A 71 6.71 -4.56 -2.87
N ASP A 72 7.30 -4.58 -1.67
CA ASP A 72 8.75 -4.58 -1.49
C ASP A 72 9.43 -5.76 -2.19
N GLY A 73 8.80 -6.94 -2.11
CA GLY A 73 9.26 -8.13 -2.82
C GLY A 73 9.20 -7.98 -4.35
N CYS A 74 8.16 -7.34 -4.90
CA CYS A 74 8.08 -7.03 -6.32
C CYS A 74 9.20 -6.08 -6.77
N LEU A 75 9.46 -5.02 -6.01
CA LEU A 75 10.55 -4.08 -6.30
C LEU A 75 11.91 -4.79 -6.29
N SER A 76 12.14 -5.60 -5.25
CA SER A 76 13.39 -6.38 -5.10
C SER A 76 13.58 -7.41 -6.21
N MET A 77 12.53 -8.13 -6.61
CA MET A 77 12.62 -9.15 -7.68
C MET A 77 12.86 -8.55 -9.05
N LEU A 78 12.42 -7.31 -9.28
CA LEU A 78 12.58 -6.60 -10.54
C LEU A 78 13.81 -5.69 -10.56
N ASP A 79 14.59 -5.66 -9.48
CA ASP A 79 15.75 -4.78 -9.27
C ASP A 79 15.41 -3.30 -9.52
N LEU A 80 14.23 -2.88 -9.04
CA LEU A 80 13.73 -1.52 -9.19
C LEU A 80 14.02 -0.72 -7.91
N THR A 81 14.63 0.44 -8.08
CA THR A 81 14.79 1.45 -7.02
C THR A 81 13.87 2.62 -7.36
N LEU A 82 13.09 3.10 -6.39
CA LEU A 82 12.20 4.25 -6.60
C LEU A 82 13.01 5.55 -6.55
N ASP A 83 12.60 6.56 -7.32
CA ASP A 83 13.26 7.87 -7.33
C ASP A 83 13.19 8.53 -5.93
N MET A 84 12.15 8.24 -5.15
CA MET A 84 12.01 8.72 -3.76
C MET A 84 13.02 8.11 -2.76
N ASP A 85 13.69 7.02 -3.11
CA ASP A 85 14.65 6.32 -2.22
C ASP A 85 16.10 6.76 -2.45
N VAL A 86 16.33 7.71 -3.38
CA VAL A 86 17.64 8.27 -3.77
C VAL A 86 17.79 9.68 -3.23
#